data_AF-A0A382AE69-F1
#
_entry.id   AF-A0A382AE69-F1
#
_cell.length_a   1.000
_cell.length_b   1.000
_cell.length_c   1.000
_cell.angle_alpha   90.00
_cell.angle_beta   90.00
_cell.angle_gamma   90.00
#
_symmetry.space_group_name_H-M   'P 1'
#
loop_
_entity.id
_entity.type
_entity.pdbx_description
1 polymer ?
#
loop_
_entity_poly.entity_id
_entity_poly.type
_entity_poly.pdbx_seq_one_letter_code
_entity_poly.pdbx_strand_id
1 'polypeptide(L)'
;MPENRHSTEVLLQELIEHQQTKVLKVAREIVPDATPEDIRNPQDFPDLVADTLFNYEDGILTGYLTLQTALRKRSRTENPDS
;
A
#
# COMPACT_ATOMS: atom_id res chain seq x y z
N MET A 1 -12.94 -0.78 -24.56
CA MET A 1 -11.94 -1.82 -24.18
C MET A 1 -12.09 -2.15 -22.69
N PRO A 2 -12.99 -3.08 -22.31
CA PRO A 2 -13.27 -3.41 -20.91
C PRO A 2 -12.27 -4.41 -20.28
N GLU A 3 -11.63 -5.29 -21.07
CA GLU A 3 -10.79 -6.37 -20.52
C GLU A 3 -9.50 -5.88 -19.84
N ASN A 4 -8.97 -4.73 -20.26
CA ASN A 4 -7.67 -4.23 -19.79
C ASN A 4 -7.71 -3.63 -18.36
N ARG A 5 -8.89 -3.19 -17.90
CA ARG A 5 -9.04 -2.51 -16.61
C ARG A 5 -8.96 -3.47 -15.43
N HIS A 6 -9.59 -4.64 -15.57
CA HIS A 6 -9.53 -5.69 -14.56
C HIS A 6 -8.08 -6.16 -14.37
N SER A 7 -7.33 -6.30 -15.46
CA SER A 7 -5.90 -6.65 -15.40
C SER A 7 -5.05 -5.60 -14.68
N THR A 8 -5.37 -4.30 -14.80
CA THR A 8 -4.62 -3.23 -14.12
C THR A 8 -4.93 -3.17 -12.62
N GLU A 9 -6.19 -3.39 -12.23
CA GLU A 9 -6.57 -3.45 -10.82
C GLU A 9 -5.98 -4.68 -10.12
N VAL A 10 -5.96 -5.83 -10.80
CA VAL A 10 -5.31 -7.06 -10.31
C VAL A 10 -3.80 -6.84 -10.14
N LEU A 11 -3.13 -6.31 -11.16
CA LEU A 11 -1.69 -6.02 -11.07
C LEU A 11 -1.39 -5.03 -9.94
N LEU A 12 -2.20 -3.98 -9.78
CA LEU A 12 -2.01 -3.03 -8.69
C LEU A 12 -2.20 -3.68 -7.31
N GLN A 13 -3.15 -4.60 -7.18
CA GLN A 13 -3.35 -5.34 -5.94
C GLN A 13 -2.14 -6.23 -5.61
N GLU A 14 -1.58 -6.93 -6.60
CA GLU A 14 -0.35 -7.72 -6.44
C GLU A 14 0.85 -6.84 -6.01
N LEU A 15 1.00 -5.65 -6.63
CA LEU A 15 2.03 -4.69 -6.25
C LEU A 15 1.87 -4.19 -4.80
N ILE A 16 0.63 -3.96 -4.35
CA ILE A 16 0.34 -3.57 -2.97
C ILE A 16 0.76 -4.68 -2.00
N GLU A 17 0.39 -5.93 -2.27
CA GLU A 17 0.71 -7.07 -1.40
C GLU A 17 2.22 -7.32 -1.31
N HIS A 18 2.92 -7.21 -2.44
CA HIS A 18 4.37 -7.29 -2.48
C HIS A 18 5.02 -6.16 -1.67
N GLN A 19 4.54 -4.93 -1.83
CA GLN A 19 5.09 -3.79 -1.13
C GLN A 19 4.80 -3.86 0.38
N GLN A 20 3.61 -4.29 0.80
CA GLN A 20 3.27 -4.54 2.21
C GLN A 20 4.22 -5.55 2.84
N THR A 21 4.53 -6.64 2.13
CA THR A 21 5.48 -7.65 2.60
C THR A 21 6.88 -7.06 2.77
N LYS A 22 7.30 -6.19 1.84
CA LYS A 22 8.60 -5.52 1.90
C LYS A 22 8.68 -4.52 3.06
N VAL A 23 7.67 -3.67 3.23
CA VAL A 23 7.57 -2.72 4.34
C VAL A 23 7.60 -3.46 5.68
N LEU A 24 6.82 -4.54 5.82
CA LEU A 24 6.82 -5.36 7.04
C LEU A 24 8.17 -6.00 7.31
N LYS A 25 8.87 -6.47 6.28
CA LYS A 25 10.22 -7.01 6.43
C LYS A 25 11.17 -5.93 6.97
N VAL A 26 11.18 -4.73 6.38
CA VAL A 26 12.01 -3.61 6.84
C VAL A 26 11.62 -3.20 8.26
N ALA A 27 10.33 -3.13 8.57
CA ALA A 27 9.86 -2.83 9.92
C ALA A 27 10.39 -3.84 10.94
N ARG A 28 10.44 -5.13 10.60
CA ARG A 28 10.95 -6.19 11.48
C ARG A 28 12.46 -6.17 11.70
N GLU A 29 13.23 -5.53 10.83
CA GLU A 29 14.66 -5.29 11.09
C GLU A 29 14.85 -4.22 12.18
N ILE A 30 13.85 -3.36 12.42
CA ILE A 30 13.90 -2.27 13.40
C ILE A 30 13.14 -2.66 14.69
N VAL A 31 11.93 -3.20 14.54
CA VAL A 31 11.03 -3.66 15.60
C VAL A 31 10.71 -5.15 15.34
N PRO A 32 11.44 -6.10 15.94
CA PRO A 32 11.36 -7.53 15.61
C PRO A 32 9.95 -8.13 15.60
N ASP A 33 9.08 -7.66 16.50
CA ASP A 33 7.72 -8.15 16.66
C ASP A 33 6.67 -7.35 15.86
N ALA A 34 7.11 -6.50 14.93
CA ALA A 34 6.20 -5.70 14.12
C ALA A 34 5.18 -6.56 13.35
N THR A 35 3.94 -6.08 13.38
CA THR A 35 2.77 -6.68 12.77
C THR A 35 2.31 -5.89 11.54
N PRO A 36 1.46 -6.48 10.69
CA PRO A 36 0.83 -5.75 9.58
C PRO A 36 -0.05 -4.56 10.03
N GLU A 37 -0.52 -4.52 11.27
CA GLU A 37 -1.27 -3.35 11.79
C GLU A 37 -0.33 -2.19 12.13
N ASP A 38 0.88 -2.50 12.62
CA ASP A 38 1.87 -1.50 13.02
C ASP A 38 2.38 -0.70 11.82
N ILE A 39 2.56 -1.35 10.67
CA ILE A 39 2.93 -0.68 9.42
C ILE A 39 1.80 0.20 8.85
N ARG A 40 0.54 0.03 9.28
CA ARG A 40 -0.55 0.93 8.88
C ARG A 40 -0.62 2.17 9.76
N ASN A 41 0.01 2.12 10.93
CA ASN A 41 0.03 3.18 11.92
C ASN A 41 1.48 3.45 12.36
N PRO A 42 2.42 3.71 11.42
CA PRO A 42 3.83 3.81 11.76
C PRO A 42 4.13 4.97 12.72
N GLN A 43 3.26 5.98 12.80
CA GLN A 43 3.38 7.09 13.75
C GLN A 43 3.40 6.66 15.23
N ASP A 44 2.89 5.46 15.54
CA ASP A 44 2.88 4.92 16.90
C ASP A 44 4.24 4.28 17.27
N PHE A 45 5.16 4.18 16.31
CA PHE A 45 6.48 3.55 16.44
C PHE A 45 7.58 4.55 16.06
N PRO A 46 8.10 5.34 17.01
CA PRO A 46 9.11 6.37 16.75
C PRO A 46 10.34 5.86 15.99
N ASP A 47 10.77 4.62 16.26
CA ASP A 47 11.93 4.00 15.62
C ASP A 47 11.67 3.72 14.12
N LEU A 48 10.44 3.38 13.74
CA LEU A 48 10.06 3.21 12.32
C LEU A 48 10.07 4.55 11.60
N VAL A 49 9.47 5.58 12.20
CA VAL A 49 9.42 6.94 11.63
C VAL A 49 10.81 7.55 11.50
N ALA A 50 11.76 7.19 12.37
CA ALA A 50 13.14 7.65 12.30
C ALA A 50 13.96 6.96 11.20
N ASP A 51 13.54 5.78 10.71
CA ASP A 51 14.31 5.02 9.74
C ASP A 51 14.04 5.45 8.29
N THR A 52 15.12 5.81 7.58
CA THR A 52 15.02 6.33 6.21
C THR A 52 14.57 5.29 5.19
N LEU A 53 14.95 4.02 5.38
CA LEU A 53 14.59 2.93 4.45
C LEU A 53 13.12 2.57 4.63
N PHE A 54 12.66 2.46 5.87
CA PHE A 54 11.26 2.25 6.19
C PHE A 54 10.38 3.31 5.55
N ASN A 55 10.70 4.60 5.77
CA ASN A 55 9.95 5.72 5.20
C ASN A 55 9.90 5.70 3.66
N TYR A 56 10.99 5.29 3.01
CA TYR A 56 11.03 5.17 1.55
C TYR A 56 10.06 4.08 1.06
N GLU A 57 10.09 2.90 1.68
CA GLU A 57 9.22 1.78 1.30
C GLU A 57 7.75 2.04 1.63
N ASP A 58 7.46 2.69 2.76
CA ASP A 58 6.12 3.09 3.16
C ASP A 58 5.54 4.17 2.23
N GLY A 59 6.38 5.10 1.77
CA GLY A 59 6.00 6.09 0.76
C GLY A 59 5.57 5.46 -0.57
N ILE A 60 6.25 4.40 -1.02
CA ILE A 60 5.86 3.64 -2.21
C ILE A 60 4.50 2.96 -1.99
N LEU A 61 4.30 2.32 -0.84
CA LEU A 61 3.02 1.68 -0.49
C LEU A 61 1.87 2.71 -0.50
N THR A 62 2.09 3.87 0.11
CA THR A 62 1.14 4.99 0.12
C THR A 62 0.79 5.44 -1.30
N GLY A 63 1.78 5.49 -2.20
CA GLY A 63 1.56 5.78 -3.62
C GLY A 63 0.62 4.78 -4.30
N TYR A 64 0.82 3.47 -4.08
CA TYR A 64 -0.05 2.44 -4.64
C TYR A 64 -1.47 2.48 -4.08
N LEU A 65 -1.63 2.68 -2.77
CA LEU A 65 -2.94 2.81 -2.12
C LEU A 65 -3.71 4.05 -2.62
N THR A 66 -2.99 5.16 -2.83
CA THR A 66 -3.56 6.38 -3.42
C THR A 66 -4.06 6.12 -4.84
N LEU A 67 -3.27 5.43 -5.68
CA LEU A 67 -3.67 5.06 -7.02
C LEU A 67 -4.89 4.13 -7.02
N GLN A 68 -4.91 3.11 -6.14
CA GLN A 68 -6.05 2.19 -6.00
C GLN A 68 -7.33 2.94 -5.64
N THR A 69 -7.24 3.90 -4.70
CA THR A 69 -8.36 4.75 -4.30
C THR A 69 -8.86 5.60 -5.46
N ALA A 70 -7.97 6.19 -6.25
CA ALA A 70 -8.32 6.99 -7.41
C ALA A 70 -9.02 6.17 -8.50
N LEU A 71 -8.52 4.96 -8.80
CA LEU A 71 -9.13 4.04 -9.78
C LEU A 71 -10.53 3.62 -9.34
N ARG A 72 -10.70 3.21 -8.08
CA ARG A 72 -12.02 2.84 -7.53
C ARG A 72 -13.02 4.00 -7.59
N LYS A 73 -12.59 5.21 -7.25
CA LYS A 73 -13.44 6.42 -7.33
C LYS A 73 -13.87 6.67 -8.78
N ARG A 74 -12.96 6.53 -9.73
CA ARG A 74 -13.26 6.67 -11.16
C ARG A 74 -14.27 5.62 -11.63
N SER A 75 -14.09 4.35 -11.28
CA SER A 75 -15.00 3.26 -11.66
C SER A 75 -16.42 3.48 -11.14
N ARG A 76 -16.58 4.02 -9.91
CA ARG A 76 -17.90 4.38 -9.36
C ARG A 76 -18.56 5.56 -10.08
N THR A 77 -17.79 6.57 -10.50
CA THR A 77 -18.33 7.70 -11.26
C THR A 77 -18.74 7.31 -12.69
N GLU A 78 -18.03 6.34 -13.29
CA GLU A 78 -18.37 5.81 -14.62
C GLU A 78 -19.54 4.81 -14.59
N ASN A 79 -19.95 4.32 -13.41
CA ASN A 79 -21.05 3.38 -13.23
C ASN A 79 -21.97 3.82 -12.06
N PRO A 80 -22.78 4.88 -12.23
CA PRO A 80 -23.56 5.47 -11.14
C PRO A 80 -24.76 4.61 -10.65
N ASP A 81 -25.11 3.54 -11.37
CA ASP A 81 -26.32 2.72 -11.14
C ASP A 81 -26.02 1.21 -10.92
N SER A 82 -24.94 0.84 -10.23
CA SER A 82 -24.72 -0.54 -9.77
C SER A 82 -24.62 -0.65 -8.25
#